data_AF-A0A432T7Z3-F1
#
_entry.id   AF-A0A432T7Z3-F1
#
_cell.length_a   1.000
_cell.length_b   1.000
_cell.length_c   1.000
_cell.angle_alpha   90.00
_cell.angle_beta   90.00
_cell.angle_gamma   90.00
#
_symmetry.space_group_name_H-M   'P 1'
#
loop_
_entity.id
_entity.type
_entity.pdbx_description
1 polymer ?
#
loop_
_entity_poly.entity_id
_entity_poly.type
_entity_poly.pdbx_seq_one_letter_code
_entity_poly.pdbx_strand_id
1 'polypeptide(L)'
;MTRNITIFLLLAIGTFIIDQNIKTWAMESVNGIEYSLIMKGSCINLELYYNKGVAFSMLSFLGDNLKWVQVALVTTVLGYVLYEGYLKQYAVALGFIVGGAFGNIYDRFTKEGVVDYIAWHCGFDFAIFNYAD
;
A
#
# COMPACT_ATOMS: atom_id res chain seq x y z
N MET A 1 -5.02 -13.67 24.49
CA MET A 1 -5.44 -12.42 23.83
C MET A 1 -4.23 -11.55 23.50
N THR A 2 -3.35 -11.27 24.47
CA THR A 2 -2.13 -10.47 24.32
C THR A 2 -1.21 -10.95 23.20
N ARG A 3 -0.92 -12.26 23.08
CA ARG A 3 -0.06 -12.82 22.02
C ARG A 3 -0.54 -12.44 20.61
N ASN A 4 -1.83 -12.56 20.33
CA ASN A 4 -2.36 -12.31 18.99
C ASN A 4 -2.36 -10.82 18.65
N ILE A 5 -2.58 -9.96 19.64
CA ILE A 5 -2.41 -8.51 19.50
C ILE A 5 -0.95 -8.17 19.21
N THR A 6 0.01 -8.78 19.91
CA THR A 6 1.44 -8.57 19.65
C THR A 6 1.82 -9.00 18.24
N ILE A 7 1.38 -10.18 17.79
CA ILE A 7 1.63 -10.67 16.42
C ILE A 7 1.04 -9.69 15.39
N PHE A 8 -0.22 -9.30 15.57
CA PHE A 8 -0.88 -8.33 14.70
C PHE A 8 -0.11 -7.01 14.62
N LEU A 9 0.27 -6.43 15.76
CA LEU A 9 0.99 -5.16 15.80
C LEU A 9 2.38 -5.25 15.17
N LEU A 10 3.14 -6.31 15.47
CA LEU A 10 4.47 -6.50 14.89
C LEU A 10 4.40 -6.63 13.37
N LEU A 11 3.41 -7.36 12.84
CA LEU A 11 3.23 -7.52 11.40
C LEU A 11 2.72 -6.24 10.75
N ALA A 12 1.78 -5.52 11.36
CA ALA A 12 1.30 -4.24 10.84
C ALA A 12 2.43 -3.20 10.79
N ILE A 13 3.19 -3.05 11.88
CA ILE A 13 4.34 -2.13 11.95
C ILE A 13 5.43 -2.57 10.99
N GLY A 14 5.77 -3.86 10.95
CA GLY A 14 6.80 -4.39 10.07
C GLY A 14 6.46 -4.19 8.59
N THR A 15 5.22 -4.49 8.20
CA THR A 15 4.73 -4.29 6.83
C THR A 15 4.79 -2.82 6.45
N PHE A 16 4.32 -1.92 7.32
CA PHE A 16 4.40 -0.48 7.10
C PHE A 16 5.85 0.02 6.94
N ILE A 17 6.75 -0.41 7.81
CA ILE A 17 8.16 -0.01 7.74
C ILE A 17 8.79 -0.50 6.44
N ILE A 18 8.60 -1.76 6.07
CA ILE A 18 9.14 -2.34 4.85
C ILE A 18 8.61 -1.60 3.62
N ASP A 19 7.29 -1.41 3.54
CA ASP A 19 6.62 -0.66 2.47
C ASP A 19 7.26 0.72 2.28
N GLN A 20 7.33 1.51 3.36
CA GLN A 20 7.81 2.89 3.27
C GLN A 20 9.30 2.97 2.91
N ASN A 21 10.12 2.02 3.36
CA ASN A 21 11.53 1.96 2.95
C ASN A 21 11.68 1.64 1.46
N ILE A 22 10.92 0.67 0.92
CA ILE A 22 11.00 0.33 -0.50
C ILE A 22 10.50 1.51 -1.36
N LYS A 23 9.40 2.15 -0.97
CA LYS A 23 8.87 3.33 -1.67
C LYS A 23 9.86 4.50 -1.66
N THR A 24 10.56 4.71 -0.55
CA THR A 24 11.60 5.74 -0.44
C THR A 24 12.75 5.44 -1.39
N TRP A 25 13.25 4.20 -1.37
CA TRP A 25 14.29 3.75 -2.30
C TRP A 25 13.85 3.88 -3.77
N ALA A 26 12.61 3.55 -4.11
CA ALA A 26 12.09 3.66 -5.47
C ALA A 26 12.05 5.12 -5.94
N MET A 27 11.59 6.04 -5.09
CA MET A 27 11.62 7.48 -5.39
C MET A 27 13.05 7.99 -5.57
N GLU A 28 13.95 7.67 -4.65
CA GLU A 28 15.35 8.12 -4.68
C GLU A 28 16.11 7.59 -5.91
N SER A 29 15.80 6.38 -6.37
CA SER A 29 16.47 5.75 -7.51
C SER A 29 16.32 6.52 -8.82
N VAL A 30 15.29 7.36 -8.94
CA VAL A 30 14.98 8.18 -10.12
C VAL A 30 14.75 9.66 -9.78
N ASN A 31 15.27 10.13 -8.63
CA ASN A 31 15.10 11.50 -8.14
C ASN A 31 13.62 11.96 -8.07
N GLY A 32 12.70 11.04 -7.79
CA GLY A 32 11.27 11.29 -7.69
C GLY A 32 10.57 11.57 -9.03
N ILE A 33 11.26 11.41 -10.18
CA ILE A 33 10.69 11.68 -11.51
C ILE A 33 9.71 10.57 -11.88
N GLU A 34 8.43 10.92 -11.99
CA GLU A 34 7.36 10.00 -12.37
C GLU A 34 7.58 9.39 -13.77
N TYR A 35 7.09 8.16 -13.99
CA TYR A 35 7.24 7.36 -15.21
C TYR A 35 8.69 7.04 -15.59
N SER A 36 9.60 7.11 -14.62
CA SER A 36 11.01 6.77 -14.83
C SER A 36 11.28 5.29 -14.55
N LEU A 37 11.96 4.64 -15.49
CA LEU A 37 12.43 3.27 -15.37
C LEU A 37 13.61 3.20 -14.38
N ILE A 38 13.42 2.45 -13.29
CA ILE A 38 14.43 2.14 -12.28
C ILE A 38 15.26 0.93 -12.75
N MET A 39 14.59 -0.15 -13.14
CA MET A 39 15.22 -1.40 -13.56
C MET A 39 14.37 -2.11 -14.60
N LYS A 40 15.01 -2.56 -15.69
CA LYS A 40 14.35 -3.36 -16.72
C LYS A 40 14.50 -4.84 -16.46
N GLY A 41 13.42 -5.61 -16.54
CA GLY A 41 13.45 -7.07 -16.51
C GLY A 41 12.71 -7.69 -17.70
N SER A 42 12.73 -9.02 -17.77
CA SER A 42 12.09 -9.77 -18.87
C SER A 42 10.57 -9.88 -18.72
N CYS A 43 10.06 -9.94 -17.49
CA CYS A 43 8.62 -10.00 -17.17
C CYS A 43 8.17 -8.89 -16.19
N ILE A 44 9.13 -8.30 -15.46
CA ILE A 44 8.87 -7.28 -14.43
C ILE A 44 9.86 -6.14 -14.64
N ASN A 45 9.35 -4.92 -14.77
CA ASN A 45 10.15 -3.73 -14.63
C ASN A 45 9.91 -3.11 -13.24
N LEU A 46 10.89 -2.35 -12.78
CA LEU A 46 10.71 -1.40 -11.70
C LEU A 46 10.61 -0.01 -12.32
N GLU A 47 9.47 0.65 -12.14
CA GLU A 47 9.14 1.94 -12.76
C GLU A 47 8.37 2.80 -11.77
N LEU A 48 8.81 4.02 -11.50
CA LEU A 48 8.16 4.88 -10.51
C LEU A 48 6.84 5.45 -11.04
N TYR A 49 5.75 5.25 -10.32
CA TYR A 49 4.43 5.79 -10.64
C TYR A 49 3.73 6.34 -9.38
N TYR A 50 3.07 7.50 -9.47
CA TYR A 50 2.28 8.05 -8.35
C TYR A 50 0.79 7.88 -8.60
N ASN A 51 0.21 6.82 -8.06
CA ASN A 51 -1.20 6.54 -8.21
C ASN A 51 -2.08 7.51 -7.41
N LYS A 52 -2.83 8.35 -8.13
CA LYS A 52 -3.77 9.34 -7.58
C LYS A 52 -5.16 8.77 -7.25
N GLY A 53 -5.45 7.54 -7.67
CA GLY A 53 -6.70 6.83 -7.43
C GLY A 53 -6.55 5.67 -6.45
N VAL A 54 -7.44 4.69 -6.55
CA VAL A 54 -7.27 3.34 -5.99
C VAL A 54 -6.80 2.37 -7.08
N ALA A 55 -7.04 1.07 -6.96
CA ALA A 55 -6.75 0.11 -8.03
C ALA A 55 -7.28 0.60 -9.39
N PHE A 56 -6.45 0.49 -10.44
CA PHE A 56 -6.74 0.97 -11.80
C PHE A 56 -7.12 2.46 -11.87
N SER A 57 -6.58 3.27 -10.95
CA SER A 57 -6.84 4.71 -10.82
C SER A 57 -8.33 5.07 -10.62
N MET A 58 -9.15 4.13 -10.15
CA MET A 58 -10.55 4.41 -9.83
C MET A 58 -10.66 5.50 -8.76
N LEU A 59 -11.76 6.26 -8.80
CA LEU A 59 -12.05 7.35 -7.87
C LEU A 59 -11.01 8.50 -7.85
N SER A 60 -10.12 8.59 -8.84
CA SER A 60 -9.15 9.69 -8.97
C SER A 60 -9.82 11.07 -9.06
N PHE A 61 -11.06 11.16 -9.55
CA PHE A 61 -11.85 12.39 -9.59
C PHE A 61 -12.14 13.00 -8.20
N LEU A 62 -11.98 12.23 -7.11
CA LEU A 62 -12.12 12.75 -5.76
C LEU A 62 -10.92 13.61 -5.32
N GLY A 63 -9.79 13.52 -6.03
CA GLY A 63 -8.57 14.24 -5.71
C GLY A 63 -8.18 14.08 -4.23
N ASP A 64 -7.90 15.19 -3.57
CA ASP A 64 -7.53 15.23 -2.15
C ASP A 64 -8.54 14.59 -1.20
N ASN A 65 -9.81 14.47 -1.59
CA ASN A 65 -10.83 13.86 -0.73
C ASN A 65 -10.70 12.34 -0.65
N LEU A 66 -9.99 11.70 -1.59
CA LEU A 66 -9.84 10.25 -1.62
C LEU A 66 -9.20 9.69 -0.34
N LYS A 67 -8.23 10.42 0.24
CA LYS A 67 -7.56 10.00 1.49
C LYS A 67 -8.53 9.86 2.66
N TRP A 68 -9.55 10.73 2.74
CA TRP A 68 -10.56 10.68 3.80
C TRP A 68 -11.53 9.52 3.60
N VAL A 69 -11.91 9.23 2.36
CA VAL A 69 -12.74 8.06 2.03
C VAL A 69 -12.04 6.76 2.44
N GLN A 70 -10.73 6.66 2.20
CA GLN A 70 -9.96 5.48 2.58
C GLN A 70 -9.75 5.35 4.08
N VAL A 71 -9.47 6.44 4.78
CA VAL A 71 -9.42 6.44 6.26
C VAL A 71 -10.75 5.94 6.82
N ALA A 72 -11.87 6.45 6.31
CA ALA A 72 -13.20 6.01 6.74
C ALA A 72 -13.43 4.52 6.47
N LEU A 73 -13.07 4.03 5.27
CA LEU A 73 -13.19 2.61 4.92
C LEU A 73 -12.35 1.71 5.84
N VAL A 74 -11.05 2.01 5.98
CA VAL A 74 -10.12 1.18 6.77
C VAL A 74 -10.49 1.18 8.24
N THR A 75 -10.84 2.33 8.81
CA THR A 75 -11.27 2.41 10.22
C THR A 75 -12.58 1.68 10.47
N THR A 76 -13.54 1.76 9.54
CA THR A 76 -14.82 1.03 9.63
C THR A 76 -14.61 -0.48 9.57
N VAL A 77 -13.84 -0.97 8.58
CA VAL A 77 -13.55 -2.40 8.42
C VAL A 77 -12.76 -2.93 9.62
N LEU A 78 -11.74 -2.20 10.08
CA LEU A 78 -10.97 -2.60 11.25
C LEU A 78 -11.85 -2.61 12.52
N GLY A 79 -12.71 -1.62 12.70
CA GLY A 79 -13.67 -1.58 13.81
C GLY A 79 -14.58 -2.81 13.82
N TYR A 80 -15.13 -3.17 12.66
CA TYR A 80 -15.96 -4.38 12.49
C TYR A 80 -15.18 -5.66 12.81
N VAL A 81 -13.96 -5.80 12.29
CA VAL A 81 -13.08 -6.96 12.55
C VAL A 81 -12.76 -7.12 14.04
N LEU A 82 -12.55 -6.01 14.74
CA LEU A 82 -12.30 -6.01 16.19
C LEU A 82 -13.56 -6.33 16.98
N TYR A 83 -14.71 -5.79 16.57
CA TYR A 83 -16.01 -6.05 17.18
C TYR A 83 -16.40 -7.54 17.11
N GLU A 84 -16.26 -8.16 15.94
CA GLU A 84 -16.50 -9.60 15.72
C GLU A 84 -15.42 -10.50 16.35
N GLY A 85 -14.35 -9.93 16.88
CA GLY A 85 -13.27 -10.69 17.53
C GLY A 85 -12.37 -11.47 16.57
N TYR A 86 -12.43 -11.19 15.26
CA TYR A 86 -11.65 -11.85 14.21
C TYR A 86 -10.14 -11.69 14.36
N LEU A 87 -9.67 -10.67 15.10
CA LEU A 87 -8.25 -10.51 15.42
C LEU A 87 -7.67 -11.76 16.09
N LYS A 88 -8.44 -12.50 16.88
CA LYS A 88 -7.94 -13.73 17.52
C LYS A 88 -7.64 -14.83 16.51
N GLN A 89 -8.43 -14.92 15.43
CA GLN A 89 -8.34 -15.98 14.44
C GLN A 89 -7.38 -15.61 13.30
N TYR A 90 -7.32 -14.33 12.94
CA TYR A 90 -6.64 -13.85 11.73
C TYR A 90 -5.58 -12.78 12.01
N ALA A 91 -4.97 -12.76 13.20
CA ALA A 91 -3.96 -11.78 13.59
C ALA A 91 -2.85 -11.57 12.54
N VAL A 92 -2.38 -12.65 11.91
CA VAL A 92 -1.33 -12.59 10.90
C VAL A 92 -1.80 -11.88 9.63
N ALA A 93 -2.89 -12.36 9.03
CA ALA A 93 -3.45 -11.77 7.81
C ALA A 93 -3.86 -10.31 8.03
N LEU A 94 -4.52 -10.02 9.15
CA LEU A 94 -4.90 -8.65 9.52
C LEU A 94 -3.69 -7.75 9.73
N GLY A 95 -2.58 -8.26 10.26
CA GLY A 95 -1.35 -7.50 10.41
C GLY A 95 -0.84 -7.00 9.06
N PHE A 96 -0.73 -7.89 8.07
CA PHE A 96 -0.32 -7.51 6.71
C PHE A 96 -1.31 -6.53 6.06
N ILE A 97 -2.61 -6.84 6.10
CA ILE A 97 -3.66 -6.00 5.47
C ILE A 97 -3.68 -4.60 6.08
N VAL A 98 -3.64 -4.50 7.42
CA VAL A 98 -3.65 -3.20 8.10
C VAL A 98 -2.35 -2.45 7.86
N GLY A 99 -1.19 -3.12 7.94
CA GLY A 99 0.09 -2.49 7.65
C GLY A 99 0.15 -1.89 6.25
N GLY A 100 -0.28 -2.63 5.23
CA GLY A 100 -0.35 -2.15 3.85
C GLY A 100 -1.36 -1.00 3.67
N ALA A 101 -2.57 -1.15 4.22
CA ALA A 101 -3.59 -0.09 4.16
C ALA A 101 -3.10 1.23 4.77
N PHE A 102 -2.41 1.18 5.91
CA PHE A 102 -1.81 2.36 6.53
C PHE A 102 -0.65 2.93 5.70
N GLY A 103 0.18 2.10 5.05
CA GLY A 103 1.25 2.56 4.16
C GLY A 103 0.70 3.36 2.98
N ASN A 104 -0.32 2.83 2.31
CA ASN A 104 -0.98 3.51 1.18
C ASN A 104 -1.75 4.76 1.60
N ILE A 105 -2.36 4.78 2.80
CA ILE A 105 -2.97 6.00 3.34
C ILE A 105 -1.90 7.05 3.64
N TYR A 106 -0.81 6.66 4.30
CA TYR A 106 0.28 7.56 4.66
C TYR A 106 0.86 8.29 3.43
N ASP A 107 1.06 7.59 2.33
CA ASP A 107 1.50 8.19 1.07
C ASP A 107 0.55 9.30 0.61
N ARG A 108 -0.77 9.10 0.67
CA ARG A 108 -1.76 10.11 0.26
C ARG A 108 -1.78 11.37 1.15
N PHE A 109 -1.19 11.31 2.33
CA PHE A 109 -1.04 12.46 3.21
C PHE A 109 0.33 13.16 3.06
N THR A 110 1.34 12.46 2.54
CA THR A 110 2.74 12.91 2.61
C THR A 110 3.42 13.07 1.25
N LYS A 111 2.86 12.46 0.21
CA LYS A 111 3.40 12.36 -1.14
C LYS A 111 2.31 12.81 -2.13
N GLU A 112 2.68 12.92 -3.40
CA GLU A 112 1.72 13.36 -4.41
C GLU A 112 0.66 12.29 -4.74
N GLY A 113 0.89 11.03 -4.37
CA GLY A 113 0.03 9.87 -4.60
C GLY A 113 0.63 8.64 -3.93
N VAL A 114 -0.02 7.48 -4.09
CA VAL A 114 0.59 6.21 -3.66
C VAL A 114 1.78 5.90 -4.55
N VAL A 115 2.90 5.52 -3.94
CA VAL A 115 4.13 5.20 -4.68
C VAL A 115 4.08 3.76 -5.15
N ASP A 116 3.83 3.56 -6.43
CA ASP A 116 3.84 2.27 -7.10
C ASP A 116 5.14 2.09 -7.88
N TYR A 117 5.66 0.85 -7.93
CA TYR A 117 6.96 0.59 -8.53
C TYR A 117 7.13 -0.79 -9.19
N ILE A 118 6.18 -1.71 -9.07
CA ILE A 118 6.25 -3.04 -9.70
C ILE A 118 5.37 -3.07 -10.94
N ALA A 119 5.98 -3.14 -12.12
CA ALA A 119 5.30 -3.19 -13.40
C ALA A 119 5.44 -4.59 -14.03
N TRP A 120 4.37 -5.38 -14.00
CA TRP A 120 4.29 -6.69 -14.65
C TRP A 120 3.82 -6.58 -16.10
N HIS A 121 4.51 -7.26 -17.02
CA HIS A 121 4.20 -7.25 -18.46
C HIS A 121 4.33 -8.64 -19.14
N CYS A 122 4.36 -9.74 -18.39
CA CYS A 122 4.47 -11.08 -18.97
C CYS A 122 3.09 -11.68 -19.30
N GLY A 123 2.74 -11.71 -20.59
CA GLY A 123 1.48 -12.27 -21.11
C GLY A 123 0.29 -11.30 -21.05
N PHE A 124 0.34 -10.31 -20.17
CA PHE A 124 -0.54 -9.13 -20.12
C PHE A 124 0.14 -8.03 -19.31
N ASP A 125 -0.26 -6.78 -19.55
CA ASP A 125 0.15 -5.64 -18.74
C ASP A 125 -0.80 -5.51 -17.55
N PHE A 126 -0.26 -5.60 -16.33
CA PHE A 126 -1.03 -5.38 -15.11
C PHE A 126 -0.89 -3.93 -14.62
N ALA A 127 -1.77 -3.50 -13.72
CA ALA A 127 -1.58 -2.24 -13.02
C ALA A 127 -0.26 -2.25 -12.26
N ILE A 128 0.45 -1.11 -12.23
CA ILE A 128 1.65 -0.96 -11.41
C ILE A 128 1.20 -0.94 -9.94
N PHE A 129 1.89 -1.68 -9.10
CA PHE A 129 1.54 -1.86 -7.68
C PHE A 129 2.79 -1.77 -6.79
N ASN A 130 2.60 -1.87 -5.49
CA ASN A 130 3.68 -1.85 -4.49
C ASN A 130 3.55 -2.98 -3.47
N TYR A 131 4.44 -3.01 -2.48
CA TYR A 131 4.48 -4.07 -1.46
C TYR A 131 3.27 -4.05 -0.50
N ALA A 132 2.60 -2.92 -0.33
CA ALA A 132 1.39 -2.79 0.48
C ALA A 132 0.13 -3.36 -0.19
N ASP A 133 0.16 -3.61 -1.50
CA ASP A 133 -0.96 -4.16 -2.29
C ASP A 133 -0.97 -5.69 -2.29
#